data_AF-A0A8T4QW42-F1
#
_entry.id   AF-A0A8T4QW42-F1
#
_cell.length_a   1.000
_cell.length_b   1.000
_cell.length_c   1.000
_cell.angle_alpha   90.00
_cell.angle_beta   90.00
_cell.angle_gamma   90.00
#
_symmetry.space_group_name_H-M   'P 1'
#
loop_
_entity.id
_entity.type
_entity.pdbx_description
1 polymer ?
#
loop_
_entity_poly.entity_id
_entity_poly.type
_entity_poly.pdbx_seq_one_letter_code
_entity_poly.pdbx_strand_id
1 'polypeptide(L)' 'MMLINLRNAKGEIYASSLAKSIDCTYSHVVKILQAMQKDGLISFDKQGRLKILTLTKKGQEVADNLDKARQLLS' A
#
# COMPACT_ATOMS: atom_id res chain seq x y z
N MET A 1 -4.64 -0.06 -8.44
CA MET A 1 -5.05 -0.72 -7.19
C MET A 1 -3.93 -0.58 -6.15
N MET A 2 -4.19 0.13 -5.04
CA MET A 2 -3.16 0.53 -4.06
C MET A 2 -2.33 -0.65 -3.52
N LEU A 3 -2.98 -1.73 -3.09
CA LEU A 3 -2.29 -2.87 -2.46
C LEU A 3 -1.40 -3.65 -3.46
N ILE A 4 -1.86 -3.86 -4.69
CA ILE A 4 -1.09 -4.51 -5.76
C ILE A 4 0.11 -3.64 -6.16
N ASN A 5 -0.06 -2.31 -6.20
CA ASN A 5 1.04 -1.39 -6.47
C ASN A 5 2.11 -1.44 -5.39
N LEU A 6 1.72 -1.52 -4.11
CA LEU A 6 2.66 -1.69 -2.99
C LEU A 6 3.42 -3.01 -3.09
N ARG A 7 2.75 -4.09 -3.50
CA ARG A 7 3.35 -5.42 -3.69
C ARG A 7 4.38 -5.46 -4.82
N ASN A 8 4.10 -4.78 -5.93
CA ASN A 8 4.98 -4.76 -7.10
C ASN A 8 6.11 -3.73 -7.02
N ALA A 9 6.14 -2.93 -5.94
CA ALA A 9 7.13 -1.90 -5.76
C ALA A 9 8.51 -2.47 -5.50
N LYS A 10 9.48 -2.13 -6.35
CA LYS A 10 10.89 -2.45 -6.14
C LYS A 10 11.54 -1.36 -5.30
N GLY A 11 11.22 -1.31 -4.00
CA GLY A 11 11.82 -0.39 -3.05
C GLY A 11 10.83 0.29 -2.09
N GLU A 12 11.37 1.18 -1.26
CA GLU A 12 10.60 1.93 -0.26
C GLU A 12 9.58 2.85 -0.92
N ILE A 13 8.30 2.71 -0.56
CA ILE A 13 7.25 3.60 -1.05
C ILE A 13 7.00 4.74 -0.08
N TYR A 14 7.15 5.95 -0.59
CA TYR A 14 6.71 7.18 0.07
C TYR A 14 5.21 7.42 -0.18
N ALA A 15 4.49 7.83 0.87
CA ALA A 15 3.07 8.17 0.78
C ALA A 15 2.77 9.28 -0.25
N SER A 16 3.70 10.21 -0.46
CA SER A 16 3.60 11.26 -1.48
C SER A 16 3.65 10.71 -2.91
N SER A 17 4.53 9.74 -3.18
CA SER A 17 4.59 9.04 -4.47
C SER A 17 3.33 8.21 -4.70
N LEU A 18 2.79 7.61 -3.64
CA LEU A 18 1.56 6.83 -3.71
C LEU A 18 0.35 7.70 -4.07
N ALA A 19 0.21 8.89 -3.48
CA ALA A 19 -0.88 9.83 -3.79
C ALA A 19 -0.96 10.21 -5.27
N LYS A 20 0.17 10.43 -5.92
CA LYS A 20 0.23 10.73 -7.36
C LYS A 20 -0.30 9.57 -8.21
N SER A 21 -0.13 8.33 -7.76
CA SER A 21 -0.54 7.13 -8.52
C SER A 21 -2.02 6.74 -8.38
N ILE A 22 -2.74 7.35 -7.43
CA ILE A 22 -4.12 6.95 -7.06
C ILE A 22 -5.09 8.11 -7.27
N ASP A 23 -4.63 9.21 -7.86
CA ASP A 23 -5.41 10.41 -8.15
C ASP A 23 -6.25 10.90 -6.97
N CYS A 24 -5.63 10.97 -5.78
CA CYS A 24 -6.30 11.47 -4.58
C CYS A 24 -5.40 12.37 -3.75
N THR A 25 -6.02 13.20 -2.91
CA THR A 25 -5.27 14.14 -2.07
C THR A 25 -4.44 13.40 -1.03
N TYR A 26 -3.34 14.02 -0.60
CA TYR A 26 -2.46 13.44 0.42
C TYR A 26 -3.20 13.06 1.70
N SER A 27 -4.13 13.91 2.17
CA SER A 27 -4.92 13.65 3.37
C SER A 27 -5.82 12.41 3.24
N HIS A 28 -6.38 12.17 2.05
CA HIS A 28 -7.16 10.97 1.78
C HIS A 28 -6.27 9.71 1.75
N VAL A 29 -5.09 9.77 1.11
CA VAL A 29 -4.12 8.66 1.13
C VAL A 29 -3.74 8.29 2.56
N VAL A 30 -3.41 9.28 3.40
CA VAL A 30 -2.98 9.01 4.78
C VAL A 30 -4.07 8.28 5.56
N LYS A 31 -5.34 8.67 5.41
CA LYS A 31 -6.48 7.98 6.06
C LYS A 31 -6.60 6.52 5.59
N ILE A 32 -6.47 6.28 4.29
CA ILE A 32 -6.50 4.92 3.73
C ILE A 32 -5.35 4.08 4.28
N LEU A 33 -4.13 4.62 4.28
CA LEU A 33 -2.96 3.92 4.81
C LEU A 33 -3.09 3.63 6.32
N GLN A 34 -3.66 4.55 7.10
CA GLN A 34 -3.95 4.32 8.51
C GLN A 34 -4.96 3.18 8.72
N ALA A 35 -6.01 3.11 7.90
CA ALA A 35 -6.96 2.00 7.93
C ALA A 35 -6.28 0.67 7.57
N MET A 36 -5.49 0.65 6.51
CA MET A 36 -4.73 -0.55 6.10
C MET A 36 -3.73 -1.01 7.18
N GLN A 37 -3.10 -0.08 7.88
CA GLN A 37 -2.22 -0.41 9.01
C GLN A 37 -3.03 -1.00 10.17
N LYS A 38 -4.16 -0.39 10.52
CA LYS A 38 -5.06 -0.89 11.58
C LYS A 38 -5.54 -2.31 11.30
N ASP A 39 -5.80 -2.62 10.03
CA ASP A 39 -6.22 -3.96 9.58
C ASP A 39 -5.04 -4.94 9.41
N GLY A 40 -3.80 -4.49 9.69
CA GLY A 40 -2.60 -5.29 9.65
C GLY A 40 -2.12 -5.65 8.25
N LEU A 41 -2.50 -4.87 7.22
CA LEU A 41 -2.07 -5.08 5.83
C LEU A 41 -0.70 -4.43 5.55
N ILE A 42 -0.40 -3.32 6.21
CA ILE A 42 0.86 -2.60 6.04
C ILE A 42 1.49 -2.26 7.39
N SER A 43 2.80 -2.03 7.37
CA SER A 43 3.56 -1.43 8.46
C SER A 43 4.20 -0.12 8.00
N PHE A 44 4.31 0.83 8.93
CA PHE A 44 5.16 1.99 8.75
C PHE A 44 6.44 1.76 9.53
N ASP A 45 7.57 1.69 8.84
CA ASP A 45 8.87 1.78 9.47
C ASP A 45 9.23 3.27 9.61
N LYS A 46 9.55 3.68 10.83
CA LYS A 46 9.95 5.06 11.14
C LYS A 46 11.47 5.16 11.04
N GLN A 47 11.95 5.58 9.88
CA GLN A 47 13.32 6.04 9.73
C GLN A 47 13.33 7.58 9.74
N GLY A 48 13.35 8.16 10.95
CA GLY A 48 13.32 9.61 11.14
C GLY A 48 12.00 10.26 10.69
N ARG A 49 12.08 11.26 9.79
CA ARG A 49 10.90 11.93 9.20
C ARG A 49 10.25 11.12 8.07
N LEU A 50 10.94 10.09 7.58
CA LEU A 50 10.45 9.24 6.49
C LEU A 50 9.70 8.05 7.10
N LYS A 51 8.47 7.86 6.63
CA LYS A 51 7.69 6.65 6.90
C LYS A 51 7.80 5.75 5.68
N ILE A 52 8.62 4.71 5.79
CA ILE A 52 8.73 3.69 4.76
C ILE A 52 7.52 2.78 4.91
N LEU A 53 6.81 2.56 3.80
CA LEU A 53 5.61 1.73 3.77
C LEU A 53 5.96 0.33 3.28
N THR A 54 5.69 -0.68 4.10
CA THR A 54 5.93 -2.09 3.77
C THR A 54 4.66 -2.90 3.94
N LEU A 55 4.48 -3.93 3.10
CA LEU A 55 3.41 -4.91 3.30
C LEU A 55 3.79 -5.83 4.46
N THR A 56 2.81 -6.15 5.28
CA THR A 56 2.93 -7.29 6.20
C THR A 56 2.77 -8.59 5.43
N LYS A 57 3.03 -9.73 6.08
CA LYS A 57 2.71 -11.05 5.50
C LYS A 57 1.25 -11.15 5.07
N LYS A 58 0.32 -10.68 5.92
CA LYS A 58 -1.12 -10.63 5.62
C LYS A 58 -1.40 -9.73 4.40
N GLY A 59 -0.77 -8.55 4.34
CA GLY A 59 -0.90 -7.64 3.20
C GLY A 59 -0.45 -8.26 1.89
N GLN A 60 0.66 -9.00 1.91
CA GLN A 60 1.18 -9.73 0.76
C GLN A 60 0.20 -10.79 0.27
N GLU A 61 -0.31 -11.64 1.16
CA GLU A 61 -1.29 -12.68 0.82
C GLU A 61 -2.59 -12.09 0.23
N VAL A 62 -3.08 -11.00 0.81
CA VAL A 62 -4.27 -10.29 0.28
C VAL A 62 -3.97 -9.68 -1.10
N ALA A 63 -2.79 -9.09 -1.30
CA ALA A 63 -2.40 -8.53 -2.60
C ALA A 63 -2.31 -9.61 -3.68
N ASP A 64 -1.76 -10.78 -3.35
CA ASP A 64 -1.67 -11.93 -4.26
C ASP A 64 -3.06 -12.43 -4.66
N ASN A 65 -3.99 -12.54 -3.71
CA ASN A 65 -5.36 -12.96 -3.99
C ASN A 65 -6.12 -11.93 -4.83
N LEU A 66 -5.92 -10.63 -4.58
CA LEU A 66 -6.52 -9.57 -5.39
C LEU A 66 -5.99 -9.55 -6.83
N ASP A 67 -4.69 -9.80 -7.05
CA ASP A 67 -4.14 -9.85 -8.40
C ASP A 67 -4.64 -11.09 -9.16
N LYS A 68 -4.78 -12.24 -8.49
CA LYS A 68 -5.44 -13.43 -9.08
C LYS A 68 -6.88 -13.13 -9.47
N ALA A 69 -7.67 -12.52 -8.58
CA ALA A 69 -9.05 -12.15 -8.88
C ALA A 69 -9.14 -11.17 -10.06
N ARG A 70 -8.24 -10.20 -10.12
CA ARG A 70 -8.13 -9.27 -11.25
C ARG A 70 -7.87 -10.00 -12.57
N GLN A 71 -6.93 -10.96 -12.58
CA GLN A 71 -6.60 -11.76 -13.78
C GLN A 71 -7.78 -12.58 -14.29
N LEU A 72 -8.70 -13.01 -13.41
CA LEU A 72 -9.90 -13.75 -13.80
C LEU A 72 -11.02 -12.86 -14.36
N LEU A 73 -11.00 -11.57 -14.05
CA LEU A 73 -12.00 -10.58 -14.46
C LEU A 73 -11.59 -9.78 -15.72
N SER A 74 -10.36 -10.00 -16.20
CA SER A 74 -9.78 -9.36 -17.39
C SER A 74 -9.65 -10.35 -18.53
#